data_AF-A0A7C5C806-F1
#
_entry.id   AF-A0A7C5C806-F1
#
_cell.length_a   1.000
_cell.length_b   1.000
_cell.length_c   1.000
_cell.angle_alpha   90.00
_cell.angle_beta   90.00
_cell.angle_gamma   90.00
#
_symmetry.space_group_name_H-M   'P 1'
#
loop_
_entity.id
_entity.type
_entity.pdbx_description
1 polymer ?
#
loop_
_entity_poly.entity_id
_entity_poly.type
_entity_poly.pdbx_seq_one_letter_code
_entity_poly.pdbx_strand_id
1 'polypeptide(L)'
;MMKKHEVRPRIDIKPELPKKKKLADQFKSVLQNGAIYDEVIWIVDFDTILKEHSEAIKGSQSPLELFATYMKKVKKHKNITILVNTPCLEYWVLLHYADSDRYFSKCEHAEVQLKRNHLPNYEKSEKYFKKRDDDIYLKLKPYQVTAKLNAKRLGDFDLSQPKTAKSEIYKVLELFGISS
;
A
#
# COMPACT_ATOMS: atom_id res chain seq x y z
N MET A 1 6.15 -5.23 11.73
CA MET A 1 7.53 -4.73 11.87
C MET A 1 7.50 -3.39 12.59
N MET A 2 6.86 -2.35 12.03
CA MET A 2 6.57 -1.06 12.70
C MET A 2 6.16 -1.18 14.19
N LYS A 3 5.18 -2.03 14.51
CA LYS A 3 4.68 -2.32 15.89
C LYS A 3 5.78 -2.71 16.91
N LYS A 4 6.90 -3.27 16.43
CA LYS A 4 8.06 -3.72 17.22
C LYS A 4 9.12 -2.62 17.40
N HIS A 5 9.19 -1.67 16.47
CA HIS A 5 10.32 -0.72 16.33
C HIS A 5 9.94 0.73 16.64
N GLU A 6 8.65 1.01 16.88
CA GLU A 6 8.16 2.33 17.25
C GLU A 6 7.56 2.35 18.65
N VAL A 7 7.85 3.43 19.39
CA VAL A 7 7.24 3.73 20.69
C VAL A 7 5.82 4.21 20.42
N ARG A 8 4.82 3.48 20.90
CA ARG A 8 3.43 3.71 20.47
C ARG A 8 2.72 4.76 21.33
N PRO A 9 1.77 5.50 20.73
CA PRO A 9 0.60 5.98 21.46
C PRO A 9 -0.15 4.78 22.09
N ARG A 10 -1.02 5.01 23.09
CA ARG A 10 -1.85 3.96 23.72
C ARG A 10 -2.92 3.39 22.76
N ILE A 11 -2.51 2.77 21.66
CA ILE A 11 -3.35 2.24 20.58
C ILE A 11 -2.97 0.78 20.33
N ASP A 12 -3.96 -0.12 20.29
CA ASP A 12 -3.75 -1.50 19.88
C ASP A 12 -3.91 -1.64 18.37
N ILE A 13 -2.78 -1.80 17.68
CA ILE A 13 -2.75 -2.08 16.24
C ILE A 13 -2.82 -3.59 16.04
N LYS A 14 -3.88 -4.08 15.40
CA LYS A 14 -3.99 -5.47 14.97
C LYS A 14 -3.64 -5.60 13.48
N PRO A 15 -2.48 -6.20 13.14
CA PRO A 15 -2.21 -6.56 11.76
C PRO A 15 -3.02 -7.81 11.40
N GLU A 16 -4.05 -7.66 10.58
CA GLU A 16 -4.69 -8.77 9.90
C GLU A 16 -4.17 -8.80 8.47
N LEU A 17 -3.21 -9.70 8.18
CA LEU A 17 -2.94 -10.03 6.78
C LEU A 17 -4.23 -10.65 6.23
N PRO A 18 -4.76 -10.14 5.10
CA PRO A 18 -5.97 -10.72 4.52
C PRO A 18 -5.73 -12.19 4.23
N LYS A 19 -6.39 -13.08 4.97
CA LYS A 19 -6.39 -14.52 4.65
C LYS A 19 -7.04 -14.80 3.29
N LYS A 20 -7.86 -13.84 2.83
CA LYS A 20 -8.61 -13.93 1.59
C LYS A 20 -8.00 -13.01 0.53
N LYS A 21 -7.65 -13.58 -0.62
CA LYS A 21 -6.95 -12.87 -1.70
C LYS A 21 -7.89 -11.99 -2.54
N LYS A 22 -9.15 -12.40 -2.74
CA LYS A 22 -10.08 -11.73 -3.65
C LYS A 22 -10.52 -10.36 -3.13
N LEU A 23 -10.62 -9.38 -4.04
CA LEU A 23 -11.02 -8.01 -3.71
C LEU A 23 -12.36 -7.92 -2.94
N ALA A 24 -13.37 -8.69 -3.36
CA ALA A 24 -14.68 -8.71 -2.71
C ALA A 24 -14.63 -9.24 -1.27
N ASP A 25 -13.79 -10.24 -1.04
CA ASP A 25 -13.60 -10.84 0.27
C ASP A 25 -12.87 -9.88 1.22
N GLN A 26 -11.85 -9.17 0.72
CA GLN A 26 -11.17 -8.12 1.46
C GLN A 26 -12.16 -7.02 1.86
N PHE A 27 -12.97 -6.53 0.90
CA PHE A 27 -13.98 -5.51 1.16
C PHE A 27 -15.00 -5.94 2.24
N LYS A 28 -15.46 -7.20 2.21
CA LYS A 28 -16.34 -7.74 3.26
C LYS A 28 -15.66 -7.68 4.64
N SER A 29 -14.38 -8.06 4.72
CA SER A 29 -13.61 -7.99 5.97
C SER A 29 -13.48 -6.56 6.47
N VAL A 30 -13.24 -5.60 5.57
CA VAL A 30 -13.14 -4.17 5.89
C VAL A 30 -14.43 -3.65 6.52
N LEU A 31 -15.59 -3.97 5.94
CA LEU A 31 -16.88 -3.56 6.50
C LEU A 31 -17.16 -4.21 7.87
N GLN A 32 -16.83 -5.49 8.03
CA GLN A 32 -16.98 -6.19 9.32
C GLN A 32 -16.10 -5.56 10.39
N ASN A 33 -14.84 -5.29 10.07
CA ASN A 33 -13.88 -4.66 10.95
C ASN A 33 -14.29 -3.22 11.29
N GLY A 34 -14.89 -2.49 10.34
CA GLY A 34 -15.38 -1.13 10.57
C GLY A 34 -16.54 -1.03 11.57
N ALA A 35 -17.19 -2.15 11.92
CA ALA A 35 -18.19 -2.20 12.98
C ALA A 35 -17.59 -2.51 14.37
N ILE A 36 -16.31 -2.89 14.44
CA ILE A 36 -15.64 -3.40 15.64
C ILE A 36 -14.52 -2.47 16.10
N TYR A 37 -13.79 -1.87 15.16
CA TYR A 37 -12.59 -1.06 15.44
C TYR A 37 -12.85 0.44 15.24
N ASP A 38 -12.13 1.25 16.01
CA ASP A 38 -12.21 2.72 15.96
C ASP A 38 -11.74 3.30 14.62
N GLU A 39 -10.78 2.64 13.96
CA GLU A 39 -10.25 3.00 12.64
C GLU A 39 -9.83 1.73 11.88
N VAL A 40 -10.19 1.66 10.59
CA VAL A 40 -9.84 0.56 9.68
C VAL A 40 -9.18 1.12 8.44
N ILE A 41 -7.91 0.77 8.24
CA ILE A 41 -7.15 1.16 7.06
C ILE A 41 -7.03 -0.03 6.12
N TRP A 42 -7.58 0.09 4.93
CA TRP A 42 -7.42 -0.89 3.85
C TRP A 42 -6.37 -0.41 2.86
N ILE A 43 -5.16 -0.98 2.97
CA ILE A 43 -4.06 -0.72 2.04
C ILE A 43 -4.20 -1.66 0.84
N VAL A 44 -4.30 -1.10 -0.36
CA VAL A 44 -4.53 -1.82 -1.60
C VAL A 44 -3.29 -1.74 -2.47
N ASP A 45 -2.73 -2.90 -2.82
CA ASP A 45 -1.77 -3.01 -3.91
C ASP A 45 -2.54 -3.04 -5.23
N PHE A 46 -2.40 -1.98 -6.02
CA PHE A 46 -3.27 -1.73 -7.16
C PHE A 46 -2.86 -2.54 -8.40
N ASP A 47 -1.64 -3.09 -8.43
CA ASP A 47 -1.14 -3.91 -9.54
C ASP A 47 -2.09 -5.05 -9.90
N THR A 48 -2.63 -5.71 -8.89
CA THR A 48 -3.48 -6.88 -9.01
C THR A 48 -4.83 -6.49 -9.60
N ILE A 49 -5.39 -5.35 -9.18
CA ILE A 49 -6.65 -4.83 -9.73
C ILE A 49 -6.46 -4.46 -11.21
N LEU A 50 -5.36 -3.78 -11.56
CA LEU A 50 -5.06 -3.42 -12.94
C LEU A 50 -4.81 -4.64 -13.83
N LYS A 51 -4.09 -5.64 -13.31
CA LYS A 51 -3.82 -6.90 -14.01
C LYS A 51 -5.12 -7.66 -14.27
N GLU A 52 -5.91 -7.94 -13.22
CA GLU A 52 -7.19 -8.63 -13.34
C GLU A 52 -8.16 -7.87 -14.25
N HIS A 53 -8.16 -6.53 -14.22
CA HIS A 53 -8.96 -5.70 -15.12
C HIS A 53 -8.53 -5.85 -16.59
N SER A 54 -7.24 -5.92 -16.87
CA SER A 54 -6.74 -6.15 -18.24
C SER A 54 -7.04 -7.55 -18.78
N GLU A 55 -7.19 -8.53 -17.90
CA GLU A 55 -7.49 -9.94 -18.21
C GLU A 55 -9.01 -10.24 -18.20
N ALA A 56 -9.84 -9.28 -17.78
CA ALA A 56 -11.27 -9.47 -17.62
C ALA A 56 -12.01 -9.68 -18.96
N ILE A 57 -13.00 -10.59 -18.94
CA ILE A 57 -13.88 -10.83 -20.09
C ILE A 57 -14.77 -9.59 -20.31
N LYS A 58 -14.76 -9.07 -21.54
CA LYS A 58 -15.62 -7.96 -21.96
C LYS A 58 -17.09 -8.29 -21.69
N GLY A 59 -17.79 -7.42 -20.95
CA GLY A 59 -19.20 -7.58 -20.59
C GLY A 59 -19.47 -8.12 -19.19
N SER A 60 -18.44 -8.51 -18.43
CA SER A 60 -18.55 -8.76 -16.99
C SER A 60 -18.14 -7.52 -16.19
N GLN A 61 -18.60 -7.41 -14.94
CA GLN A 61 -18.17 -6.33 -14.04
C GLN A 61 -16.67 -6.46 -13.80
N SER A 62 -15.92 -5.44 -14.22
CA SER A 62 -14.47 -5.47 -14.10
C SER A 62 -14.01 -5.18 -12.66
N PRO A 63 -12.82 -5.68 -12.25
CA PRO A 63 -12.22 -5.38 -10.94
C PRO A 63 -12.15 -3.88 -10.62
N LEU A 64 -11.88 -3.04 -11.62
CA LEU A 64 -11.83 -1.59 -11.46
C LEU A 64 -13.19 -0.98 -11.13
N GLU A 65 -14.26 -1.41 -11.81
CA GLU A 65 -15.64 -0.96 -11.53
C GLU A 65 -16.12 -1.45 -10.15
N LEU A 66 -15.73 -2.68 -9.80
CA LEU A 66 -16.01 -3.24 -8.48
C LEU A 66 -15.30 -2.44 -7.38
N PHE A 67 -14.02 -2.13 -7.58
CA PHE A 67 -13.25 -1.28 -6.67
C PHE A 67 -13.85 0.12 -6.53
N ALA A 68 -14.25 0.74 -7.64
CA ALA A 68 -14.93 2.04 -7.64
C ALA A 68 -16.23 2.00 -6.80
N THR A 69 -16.98 0.91 -6.92
CA THR A 69 -18.18 0.67 -6.10
C THR A 69 -17.84 0.58 -4.62
N TYR A 70 -16.73 -0.08 -4.27
CA TYR A 70 -16.27 -0.19 -2.89
C TYR A 70 -15.80 1.15 -2.32
N MET A 71 -15.04 1.94 -3.08
CA MET A 71 -14.66 3.30 -2.67
C MET A 71 -15.89 4.15 -2.37
N LYS A 72 -16.94 4.08 -3.21
CA LYS A 72 -18.21 4.79 -2.95
C LYS A 72 -18.93 4.31 -1.69
N LYS A 73 -18.92 3.00 -1.42
CA LYS A 73 -19.54 2.42 -0.21
C LYS A 73 -18.77 2.82 1.05
N VAL A 74 -17.44 2.77 1.01
CA VAL A 74 -16.58 3.15 2.15
C VAL A 74 -16.78 4.61 2.55
N LYS A 75 -17.05 5.54 1.62
CA LYS A 75 -17.35 6.94 1.95
C LYS A 75 -18.51 7.14 2.95
N LYS A 76 -19.37 6.13 3.15
CA LYS A 76 -20.44 6.15 4.15
C LYS A 76 -19.95 5.83 5.57
N HIS A 77 -18.72 5.35 5.71
CA HIS A 77 -18.09 4.95 6.97
C HIS A 77 -16.94 5.91 7.29
N LYS A 78 -17.07 6.69 8.37
CA LYS A 78 -16.08 7.72 8.74
C LYS A 78 -14.77 7.14 9.25
N ASN A 79 -14.79 5.90 9.73
CA ASN A 79 -13.66 5.19 10.32
C ASN A 79 -12.99 4.18 9.36
N ILE A 80 -13.33 4.22 8.08
CA ILE A 80 -12.73 3.32 7.09
C ILE A 80 -12.00 4.16 6.05
N THR A 81 -10.69 3.95 5.96
CA THR A 81 -9.80 4.64 5.03
C THR A 81 -9.22 3.65 4.03
N ILE A 82 -9.36 3.92 2.73
CA ILE A 82 -8.68 3.16 1.67
C ILE A 82 -7.41 3.92 1.28
N LEU A 83 -6.28 3.22 1.26
CA LEU A 83 -4.99 3.75 0.81
C LEU A 83 -4.49 2.93 -0.36
N VAL A 84 -4.23 3.57 -1.49
CA VAL A 84 -3.80 2.89 -2.72
C VAL A 84 -2.31 3.09 -2.95
N ASN A 85 -1.62 2.00 -3.27
CA ASN A 85 -0.28 2.05 -3.85
C ASN A 85 -0.34 1.56 -5.29
N THR A 86 0.09 2.41 -6.22
CA THR A 86 0.18 2.13 -7.65
C THR A 86 1.50 2.71 -8.19
N PRO A 87 2.31 1.97 -8.97
CA PRO A 87 1.97 0.68 -9.54
C PRO A 87 1.98 -0.47 -8.54
N CYS A 88 2.78 -0.43 -7.47
CA CYS A 88 2.80 -1.47 -6.43
C CYS A 88 3.55 -1.11 -5.16
N LEU A 89 3.61 -2.04 -4.20
CA LEU A 89 4.37 -1.87 -2.98
C LEU A 89 5.89 -1.68 -3.21
N GLU A 90 6.50 -2.30 -4.22
CA GLU A 90 7.93 -2.06 -4.53
C GLU A 90 8.22 -0.60 -4.85
N TYR A 91 7.27 0.09 -5.47
CA TYR A 91 7.42 1.50 -5.78
C TYR A 91 7.47 2.32 -4.49
N TRP A 92 6.68 2.00 -3.46
CA TRP A 92 6.84 2.60 -2.12
C TRP A 92 8.24 2.38 -1.55
N VAL A 93 8.79 1.17 -1.69
CA VAL A 93 10.16 0.88 -1.24
C VAL A 93 11.18 1.72 -2.01
N LEU A 94 11.01 1.88 -3.33
CA LEU A 94 11.86 2.73 -4.17
C LEU A 94 11.84 4.20 -3.74
N LEU A 95 10.68 4.73 -3.35
CA LEU A 95 10.51 6.14 -2.92
C LEU A 95 11.35 6.51 -1.68
N HIS A 96 11.83 5.53 -0.91
CA HIS A 96 12.78 5.78 0.18
C HIS A 96 14.13 6.27 -0.35
N TYR A 97 14.53 5.83 -1.53
CA TYR A 97 15.87 6.06 -2.05
C TYR A 97 15.92 7.07 -3.20
N ALA A 98 14.83 7.21 -3.95
CA ALA A 98 14.80 8.06 -5.14
C ALA A 98 13.46 8.79 -5.24
N ASP A 99 13.52 10.06 -5.62
CA ASP A 99 12.34 10.76 -6.14
C ASP A 99 12.08 10.24 -7.55
N SER A 100 10.84 9.86 -7.82
CA SER A 100 10.44 9.33 -9.11
C SER A 100 8.97 9.56 -9.30
N ASP A 101 8.60 10.54 -10.11
CA ASP A 101 7.23 10.75 -10.60
C ASP A 101 6.85 9.77 -11.73
N ARG A 102 7.82 8.96 -12.18
CA ARG A 102 7.66 8.01 -13.27
C ARG A 102 6.67 6.93 -12.89
N TYR A 103 5.57 6.87 -13.63
CA TYR A 103 4.72 5.69 -13.64
C TYR A 103 5.43 4.51 -14.29
N PHE A 104 5.66 3.45 -13.53
CA PHE A 104 6.09 2.17 -14.08
C PHE A 104 4.86 1.38 -14.50
N SER A 105 4.72 1.11 -15.80
CA SER A 105 3.65 0.24 -16.31
C SER A 105 3.71 -1.19 -15.79
N LYS A 106 4.86 -1.58 -15.21
CA LYS A 106 5.20 -2.90 -14.70
C LYS A 106 5.96 -2.77 -13.39
N CYS A 107 5.53 -3.50 -12.38
CA CYS A 107 6.16 -3.52 -11.07
C CYS A 107 7.61 -4.03 -11.09
N GLU A 108 7.91 -4.91 -12.04
CA GLU A 108 9.24 -5.45 -12.28
C GLU A 108 10.26 -4.33 -12.56
N HIS A 109 9.85 -3.21 -13.17
CA HIS A 109 10.77 -2.11 -13.44
C HIS A 109 11.16 -1.37 -12.14
N ALA A 110 10.21 -1.18 -11.22
CA ALA A 110 10.51 -0.61 -9.90
C ALA A 110 11.42 -1.55 -9.10
N GLU A 111 11.17 -2.86 -9.17
CA GLU A 111 11.99 -3.89 -8.52
C GLU A 111 13.42 -3.92 -9.08
N VAL A 112 13.58 -3.92 -10.41
CA VAL A 112 14.90 -3.91 -11.06
C VAL A 112 15.69 -2.67 -10.67
N GLN A 113 15.06 -1.49 -10.66
CA GLN A 113 15.70 -0.26 -10.25
C GLN A 113 16.11 -0.29 -8.77
N LEU A 114 15.22 -0.80 -7.90
CA LEU A 114 15.48 -0.97 -6.48
C LEU A 114 16.70 -1.89 -6.26
N LYS A 115 16.73 -3.05 -6.91
CA LYS A 115 17.83 -4.02 -6.83
C LYS A 115 19.14 -3.43 -7.31
N ARG A 116 19.12 -2.80 -8.49
CA ARG A 116 20.34 -2.31 -9.12
C ARG A 116 21.02 -1.20 -8.31
N ASN A 117 20.23 -0.30 -7.71
CA ASN A 117 20.77 0.95 -7.18
C ASN A 117 20.79 1.02 -5.64
N HIS A 118 19.95 0.25 -4.93
CA HIS A 118 19.68 0.50 -3.51
C HIS A 118 19.62 -0.76 -2.62
N LEU A 119 18.95 -1.82 -3.07
CA LEU A 119 18.81 -3.08 -2.32
C LEU A 119 19.08 -4.31 -3.22
N PRO A 120 20.36 -4.64 -3.52
CA PRO A 120 20.72 -5.73 -4.44
C PRO A 120 20.09 -7.08 -4.12
N ASN A 121 19.91 -7.37 -2.82
CA ASN A 121 19.34 -8.63 -2.35
C ASN A 121 17.83 -8.53 -2.05
N TYR A 122 17.12 -7.53 -2.60
CA TYR A 122 15.67 -7.40 -2.37
C TYR A 122 14.91 -8.65 -2.84
N GLU A 123 14.00 -9.14 -2.00
CA GLU A 123 13.15 -10.27 -2.34
C GLU A 123 11.73 -10.06 -1.82
N LYS A 124 10.73 -10.42 -2.64
CA LYS A 124 9.31 -10.41 -2.28
C LYS A 124 8.92 -11.63 -1.42
N SER A 125 9.73 -11.94 -0.41
CA SER A 125 9.51 -13.09 0.47
C SER A 125 9.19 -12.62 1.89
N GLU A 126 8.30 -13.33 2.58
CA GLU A 126 8.02 -13.06 3.98
C GLU A 126 9.30 -13.17 4.83
N LYS A 127 10.20 -14.11 4.47
CA LYS A 127 11.51 -14.29 5.11
C LYS A 127 12.38 -13.04 4.99
N TYR A 128 12.45 -12.43 3.79
CA TYR A 128 13.20 -11.20 3.58
C TYR A 128 12.59 -10.05 4.38
N PHE A 129 11.27 -9.88 4.26
CA PHE A 129 10.56 -8.79 4.93
C PHE A 129 10.70 -8.88 6.44
N LYS A 130 10.60 -10.06 7.05
CA LYS A 130 10.57 -10.27 8.51
C LYS A 130 11.91 -10.73 9.10
N LYS A 131 13.02 -10.59 8.37
CA LYS A 131 14.34 -11.03 8.82
C LYS A 131 14.67 -10.42 10.19
N ARG A 132 14.99 -11.26 11.16
CA ARG A 132 15.28 -10.82 12.54
C ARG A 132 16.43 -9.80 12.54
N ASP A 133 16.23 -8.69 13.26
CA ASP A 133 17.19 -7.59 13.44
C ASP A 133 17.67 -6.89 12.15
N ASP A 134 17.07 -7.24 11.00
CA ASP A 134 17.40 -6.71 9.68
C ASP A 134 16.16 -6.73 8.77
N ASP A 135 15.00 -6.48 9.37
CA ASP A 135 13.72 -6.51 8.66
C ASP A 135 13.56 -5.30 7.73
N ILE A 136 12.64 -5.39 6.76
CA ILE A 136 12.49 -4.32 5.76
C ILE A 136 12.15 -2.97 6.41
N TYR A 137 11.47 -2.96 7.55
CA TYR A 137 11.14 -1.71 8.23
C TYR A 137 12.39 -1.03 8.76
N LEU A 138 13.29 -1.78 9.41
CA LEU A 138 14.56 -1.24 9.89
C LEU A 138 15.44 -0.73 8.74
N LYS A 139 15.48 -1.43 7.60
CA LYS A 139 16.24 -0.99 6.42
C LYS A 139 15.73 0.34 5.85
N LEU A 140 14.42 0.54 5.90
CA LEU A 140 13.76 1.71 5.32
C LEU A 140 13.64 2.90 6.27
N LYS A 141 13.62 2.65 7.59
CA LYS A 141 13.44 3.67 8.63
C LYS A 141 14.36 4.89 8.49
N PRO A 142 15.67 4.79 8.17
CA PRO A 142 16.53 5.96 7.99
C PRO A 142 16.11 6.90 6.85
N TYR A 143 15.30 6.41 5.92
CA TYR A 143 14.88 7.11 4.71
C TYR A 143 13.38 7.44 4.73
N GLN A 144 12.74 7.32 5.89
CA GLN A 144 11.28 7.39 6.01
C GLN A 144 10.76 8.81 5.74
N VAL A 145 11.47 9.87 6.15
CA VAL A 145 11.17 11.25 5.74
C VAL A 145 11.17 11.39 4.22
N THR A 146 12.22 10.90 3.56
CA THR A 146 12.36 10.98 2.10
C THR A 146 11.19 10.30 1.40
N ALA A 147 10.84 9.08 1.83
CA ALA A 147 9.70 8.35 1.28
C ALA A 147 8.37 9.11 1.45
N LYS A 148 8.13 9.68 2.64
CA LYS A 148 6.93 10.51 2.90
C LYS A 148 6.87 11.71 1.97
N LEU A 149 7.98 12.45 1.82
CA LEU A 149 8.04 13.64 0.97
C LEU A 149 7.82 13.29 -0.51
N ASN A 150 8.51 12.27 -1.01
CA ASN A 150 8.37 11.83 -2.39
C ASN A 150 6.95 11.33 -2.66
N ALA A 151 6.37 10.53 -1.77
CA ALA A 151 5.00 10.04 -1.90
C ALA A 151 3.94 11.15 -1.85
N LYS A 152 4.12 12.17 -0.99
CA LYS A 152 3.24 13.34 -0.94
C LYS A 152 3.22 14.13 -2.24
N ARG A 153 4.36 14.28 -2.92
CA ARG A 153 4.45 15.00 -4.22
C ARG A 153 3.61 14.34 -5.30
N LEU A 154 3.41 13.03 -5.22
CA LEU A 154 2.56 12.29 -6.16
C LEU A 154 1.08 12.64 -5.99
N GLY A 155 0.66 13.17 -4.83
CA GLY A 155 -0.73 13.47 -4.51
C GLY A 155 -1.57 12.22 -4.28
N ASP A 156 -2.89 12.42 -4.20
CA ASP A 156 -3.84 11.36 -3.87
C ASP A 156 -4.21 10.51 -5.10
N PHE A 157 -4.64 9.27 -4.83
CA PHE A 157 -5.12 8.38 -5.87
C PHE A 157 -6.42 8.89 -6.47
N ASP A 158 -6.45 8.98 -7.80
CA ASP A 158 -7.66 9.31 -8.57
C ASP A 158 -8.03 8.15 -9.48
N LEU A 159 -9.23 7.61 -9.26
CA LEU A 159 -9.78 6.51 -10.03
C LEU A 159 -10.09 6.90 -11.49
N SER A 160 -10.17 8.20 -11.81
CA SER A 160 -10.27 8.67 -13.20
C SER A 160 -8.94 8.56 -13.95
N GLN A 161 -7.81 8.50 -13.23
CA GLN A 161 -6.46 8.35 -13.76
C GLN A 161 -5.74 7.18 -13.07
N PRO A 162 -6.25 5.93 -13.22
CA PRO A 162 -5.81 4.78 -12.44
C PRO A 162 -4.38 4.32 -12.74
N LYS A 163 -3.81 4.78 -13.87
CA LYS A 163 -2.45 4.47 -14.33
C LYS A 163 -1.47 5.61 -14.03
N THR A 164 -1.56 6.16 -12.83
CA THR A 164 -0.63 7.17 -12.30
C THR A 164 0.10 6.60 -11.10
N ALA A 165 1.32 7.08 -10.85
CA ALA A 165 2.11 6.61 -9.72
C ALA A 165 1.62 7.30 -8.45
N LYS A 166 1.24 6.52 -7.44
CA LYS A 166 0.71 6.97 -6.16
C LYS A 166 1.16 6.02 -5.08
N SER A 167 1.51 6.55 -3.92
CA SER A 167 1.74 5.73 -2.76
C SER A 167 1.11 6.41 -1.58
N GLU A 168 -0.02 5.90 -1.10
CA GLU A 168 -0.75 6.52 0.01
C GLU A 168 -0.41 5.87 1.35
N ILE A 169 0.38 4.80 1.36
CA ILE A 169 0.79 4.10 2.60
C ILE A 169 1.53 5.01 3.59
N TYR A 170 2.16 6.10 3.13
CA TYR A 170 2.79 7.07 4.02
C TYR A 170 1.79 7.69 5.01
N LYS A 171 0.50 7.81 4.64
CA LYS A 171 -0.55 8.34 5.51
C LYS A 171 -0.74 7.50 6.78
N VAL A 172 -0.42 6.21 6.73
CA VAL A 172 -0.38 5.32 7.91
C VAL A 172 0.69 5.79 8.89
N LEU A 173 1.87 6.15 8.38
CA LEU A 173 2.98 6.61 9.22
C LEU A 173 2.65 7.95 9.88
N GLU A 174 1.97 8.84 9.15
CA GLU A 174 1.50 10.12 9.69
C GLU A 174 0.45 9.92 10.78
N LEU A 175 -0.51 9.01 10.57
CA LEU A 175 -1.52 8.68 11.56
C LEU A 175 -0.89 8.21 12.89
N PHE A 176 0.22 7.47 12.80
CA PHE A 176 0.96 7.00 13.98
C PHE A 176 2.00 8.00 14.51
N GLY A 177 2.09 9.21 13.93
CA GLY A 177 3.05 10.24 14.36
C GLY A 177 4.51 9.88 14.09
N ILE A 178 4.78 8.97 13.15
CA ILE A 178 6.13 8.48 12.86
C ILE A 178 6.89 9.57 12.08
N SER A 179 7.70 10.32 12.83
CA SER A 179 8.38 11.53 12.37
C SER A 179 9.76 11.28 11.78
N SER A 180 10.30 10.07 11.89
CA SER A 180 11.64 9.71 11.40
C SER A 180 11.78 9.75 9.89
#